data_AF-V7HVK8-F1
#
_entry.id   AF-V7HVK8-F1
#
_cell.length_a   1.000
_cell.length_b   1.000
_cell.length_c   1.000
_cell.angle_alpha   90.00
_cell.angle_beta   90.00
_cell.angle_gamma   90.00
#
_symmetry.space_group_name_H-M   'P 1'
#
loop_
_entity.id
_entity.type
_entity.pdbx_description
1 polymer ?
#
loop_
_entity_poly.entity_id
_entity_poly.type
_entity_poly.pdbx_seq_one_letter_code
_entity_poly.pdbx_strand_id
1 'polypeptide(L)'
;MLPLTLLALTFGGMTQKLNLPTDFELGGVIDSNSKSDVWNAQIQYGPLKTKIPQSSVSHDFPQSKRNLKINLDQLDSVSHDRQIVINQALSFVDKQVPYVWGGASLSGMDCSGLTMLAYAAIGKTLPHYTVWQEQCSQRIPVNQAQPGDLLFWGAPLASYHVALYLGNQKYVQAPQPGHNVEITTLNHGFYPSFAGRIL
;
A
#
# COMPACT_ATOMS: atom_id res chain seq x y z
N MET A 1 41.51 -5.80 -0.64
CA MET A 1 40.44 -4.94 -1.16
C MET A 1 40.13 -5.42 -2.57
N LEU A 2 38.96 -6.04 -2.78
CA LEU A 2 38.52 -6.50 -4.12
C LEU A 2 37.54 -5.47 -4.71
N PRO A 3 37.46 -5.30 -6.05
CA PRO A 3 36.73 -4.21 -6.67
C PRO A 3 35.22 -4.49 -6.74
N LEU A 4 34.38 -3.48 -6.48
CA LEU A 4 32.94 -3.52 -6.79
C LEU A 4 32.74 -3.53 -8.31
N THR A 5 31.93 -4.45 -8.82
CA THR A 5 31.50 -4.46 -10.22
C THR A 5 30.28 -3.54 -10.37
N LEU A 6 30.36 -2.55 -11.24
CA LEU A 6 29.31 -1.57 -11.47
C LEU A 6 28.53 -1.95 -12.73
N LEU A 7 27.25 -2.33 -12.59
CA LEU A 7 26.37 -2.56 -13.73
C LEU A 7 25.44 -1.35 -13.90
N ALA A 8 25.43 -0.76 -15.09
CA ALA A 8 24.54 0.34 -15.45
C ALA A 8 23.37 -0.21 -16.27
N LEU A 9 22.14 0.02 -15.80
CA LEU A 9 20.93 -0.25 -16.56
C LEU A 9 20.37 1.09 -17.07
N THR A 10 20.11 1.15 -18.37
CA THR A 10 19.52 2.31 -19.05
C THR A 10 18.07 2.02 -19.38
N PHE A 11 17.17 2.88 -18.89
CA PHE A 11 15.77 2.90 -19.32
C PHE A 11 15.45 4.33 -19.76
N GLY A 12 14.99 4.49 -21.00
CA GLY A 12 14.48 5.77 -21.51
C GLY A 12 15.45 6.97 -21.38
N GLY A 13 16.77 6.74 -21.46
CA GLY A 13 17.78 7.80 -21.44
C GLY A 13 18.27 8.27 -20.07
N MET A 14 17.80 7.69 -18.96
CA MET A 14 18.37 7.92 -17.62
C MET A 14 19.10 6.67 -17.10
N THR A 15 20.35 6.84 -16.67
CA THR A 15 21.14 5.82 -15.97
C THR A 15 21.00 5.96 -14.46
N GLN A 16 20.54 4.90 -13.78
CA GLN A 16 20.71 4.75 -12.33
C GLN A 16 21.82 3.73 -12.04
N LYS A 17 22.69 4.06 -11.07
CA LYS A 17 23.74 3.17 -10.57
C LYS A 17 23.25 2.48 -9.30
N LEU A 18 23.16 1.16 -9.31
CA LEU A 18 22.94 0.36 -8.10
C LEU A 18 24.26 -0.27 -7.63
N ASN A 19 24.49 -0.23 -6.32
CA ASN A 19 25.51 -1.05 -5.67
C ASN A 19 24.89 -2.41 -5.34
N LEU A 20 25.37 -3.47 -5.97
CA LEU A 20 24.94 -4.84 -5.72
C LEU A 20 25.93 -5.53 -4.76
N PRO A 21 25.46 -6.38 -3.84
CA PRO A 21 26.32 -7.23 -3.01
C PRO A 21 27.06 -8.29 -3.86
N THR A 22 28.18 -8.77 -3.34
CA THR A 22 29.21 -9.54 -4.08
C THR A 22 28.84 -10.97 -4.47
N ASP A 23 27.63 -11.44 -4.15
CA ASP A 23 27.18 -12.82 -4.31
C ASP A 23 26.11 -13.01 -5.39
N PHE A 24 25.93 -12.04 -6.29
CA PHE A 24 24.95 -12.13 -7.38
C PHE A 24 25.54 -12.82 -8.63
N GLU A 25 25.10 -14.05 -8.93
CA GLU A 25 25.38 -14.72 -10.22
C GLU A 25 24.18 -14.61 -11.19
N LEU A 26 24.46 -14.17 -12.43
CA LEU A 26 23.51 -14.13 -13.54
C LEU A 26 23.47 -15.50 -14.23
N GLY A 27 22.37 -16.25 -14.06
CA GLY A 27 22.11 -17.48 -14.80
C GLY A 27 20.89 -17.36 -15.72
N GLY A 28 21.09 -17.46 -17.04
CA GLY A 28 20.00 -17.64 -18.01
C GLY A 28 20.33 -17.20 -19.43
N VAL A 29 20.44 -18.18 -20.34
CA VAL A 29 20.80 -18.07 -21.77
C VAL A 29 19.67 -17.43 -22.59
N ILE A 30 20.04 -16.56 -23.54
CA ILE A 30 19.16 -16.02 -24.59
C ILE A 30 19.22 -16.94 -25.82
N ASP A 31 18.09 -17.56 -26.20
CA ASP A 31 17.88 -18.11 -27.54
C ASP A 31 17.10 -17.09 -28.37
N SER A 32 17.67 -16.68 -29.51
CA SER A 32 17.11 -15.69 -30.41
C SER A 32 16.58 -16.38 -31.66
N ASN A 33 15.27 -16.69 -31.72
CA ASN A 33 14.50 -16.78 -32.96
C ASN A 33 13.00 -17.09 -32.71
N SER A 34 12.16 -16.06 -32.59
CA SER A 34 10.93 -15.93 -33.41
C SER A 34 10.27 -14.56 -33.14
N LYS A 35 9.82 -13.92 -34.23
CA LYS A 35 9.12 -12.63 -34.21
C LYS A 35 7.63 -12.89 -33.97
N SER A 36 7.15 -12.82 -32.72
CA SER A 36 5.72 -12.53 -32.43
C SER A 36 5.36 -12.20 -30.96
N ASP A 37 6.26 -12.23 -29.98
CA ASP A 37 5.85 -12.09 -28.58
C ASP A 37 6.43 -10.82 -27.93
N VAL A 38 5.63 -9.76 -27.87
CA VAL A 38 5.97 -8.54 -27.11
C VAL A 38 4.82 -8.17 -26.18
N TRP A 39 4.94 -8.63 -24.93
CA TRP A 39 4.47 -8.11 -23.64
C TRP A 39 3.91 -9.21 -22.73
N ASN A 40 4.81 -9.87 -22.00
CA ASN A 40 4.54 -10.48 -20.69
C ASN A 40 5.87 -10.65 -19.95
N ALA A 41 6.40 -9.56 -19.42
CA ALA A 41 7.45 -9.64 -18.41
C ALA A 41 6.77 -9.91 -17.05
N GLN A 42 6.39 -11.17 -16.81
CA GLN A 42 6.14 -11.65 -15.45
C GLN A 42 7.48 -11.65 -14.71
N ILE A 43 7.66 -10.74 -13.76
CA ILE A 43 8.71 -10.91 -12.76
C ILE A 43 8.22 -12.03 -11.82
N GLN A 44 8.69 -13.24 -12.10
CA GLN A 44 8.48 -14.40 -11.24
C GLN A 44 9.39 -14.26 -10.02
N TYR A 45 8.85 -13.72 -8.92
CA TYR A 45 9.52 -13.83 -7.62
C TYR A 45 9.43 -15.31 -7.17
N GLY A 46 10.53 -16.04 -7.30
CA GLY A 46 10.66 -17.37 -6.71
C GLY A 46 10.65 -17.31 -5.17
N PRO A 47 10.28 -18.40 -4.48
CA PRO A 47 10.25 -18.40 -3.02
C PRO A 47 11.66 -18.15 -2.46
N LEU A 48 11.76 -17.21 -1.52
CA LEU A 48 12.96 -17.00 -0.72
C LEU A 48 13.29 -18.31 0.03
N LYS A 49 14.34 -19.02 -0.41
CA LYS A 49 14.93 -20.11 0.37
C LYS A 49 15.84 -19.51 1.45
N THR A 50 15.23 -18.98 2.49
CA THR A 50 15.94 -18.79 3.76
C THR A 50 15.44 -19.86 4.73
N LYS A 51 16.33 -20.77 5.14
CA LYS A 51 16.08 -21.64 6.30
C LYS A 51 16.00 -20.73 7.52
N ILE A 52 14.81 -20.32 7.90
CA ILE A 52 14.57 -19.72 9.22
C ILE A 52 14.77 -20.86 10.23
N PRO A 53 15.73 -20.76 11.18
CA PRO A 53 15.80 -21.72 12.27
C PRO A 53 14.53 -21.56 13.10
N GLN A 54 13.74 -22.65 13.20
CA GLN A 54 12.60 -22.71 14.11
C GLN A 54 13.11 -22.57 15.55
N SER A 55 13.02 -21.36 16.11
CA SER A 55 13.02 -21.19 17.56
C SER A 55 11.58 -21.34 18.06
N SER A 56 11.43 -22.31 18.96
CA SER A 56 10.20 -22.64 19.66
C SER A 56 9.62 -21.43 20.40
N VAL A 57 8.48 -20.94 19.93
CA VAL A 57 7.58 -20.10 20.73
C VAL A 57 6.35 -20.95 21.07
N SER A 58 6.40 -21.64 22.22
CA SER A 58 5.24 -22.31 22.80
C SER A 58 4.38 -21.29 23.54
N HIS A 59 3.27 -20.88 22.95
CA HIS A 59 2.14 -20.32 23.70
C HIS A 59 1.01 -21.34 23.64
N ASP A 60 0.85 -22.07 24.74
CA ASP A 60 -0.15 -23.11 24.93
C ASP A 60 -1.52 -22.43 25.12
N PHE A 61 -2.25 -22.21 24.03
CA PHE A 61 -3.65 -21.77 24.06
C PHE A 61 -4.56 -22.99 23.87
N PRO A 62 -5.43 -23.33 24.84
CA PRO A 62 -6.30 -24.48 24.73
C PRO A 62 -7.28 -24.33 23.56
N GLN A 63 -7.18 -25.26 22.60
CA GLN A 63 -8.05 -25.39 21.44
C GLN A 63 -9.46 -25.82 21.88
N SER A 64 -10.34 -24.86 22.13
CA SER A 64 -11.79 -25.14 22.14
C SER A 64 -12.33 -24.99 20.71
N LYS A 65 -12.70 -26.14 20.15
CA LYS A 65 -13.34 -26.29 18.84
C LYS A 65 -14.55 -25.36 18.70
N ARG A 66 -14.42 -24.30 17.91
CA ARG A 66 -15.54 -23.68 17.20
C ARG A 66 -15.23 -23.71 15.71
N ASN A 67 -16.23 -24.05 14.91
CA ASN A 67 -16.16 -24.16 13.45
C ASN A 67 -15.83 -22.79 12.80
N LEU A 68 -14.59 -22.35 12.83
CA LEU A 68 -14.10 -21.16 12.15
C LEU A 68 -12.99 -21.58 11.17
N LYS A 69 -13.40 -22.10 10.02
CA LYS A 69 -12.52 -22.25 8.85
C LYS A 69 -12.34 -20.87 8.18
N ILE A 70 -11.81 -19.88 8.89
CA ILE A 70 -11.22 -18.73 8.20
C ILE A 70 -9.91 -19.26 7.62
N ASN A 71 -9.77 -19.22 6.30
CA ASN A 71 -8.57 -19.69 5.63
C ASN A 71 -7.39 -18.80 6.08
N LEU A 72 -6.43 -19.35 6.82
CA LEU A 72 -5.32 -18.61 7.40
C LEU A 72 -4.54 -17.83 6.33
N ASP A 73 -4.43 -18.41 5.13
CA ASP A 73 -3.81 -17.78 3.96
C ASP A 73 -4.51 -16.46 3.54
N GLN A 74 -5.83 -16.40 3.69
CA GLN A 74 -6.59 -15.18 3.42
C GLN A 74 -6.33 -14.11 4.49
N LEU A 75 -6.21 -14.50 5.76
CA LEU A 75 -5.88 -13.57 6.84
C LEU A 75 -4.49 -12.95 6.66
N ASP A 76 -3.51 -13.78 6.25
CA ASP A 76 -2.15 -13.32 5.96
C ASP A 76 -2.12 -12.40 4.74
N SER A 77 -2.89 -12.71 3.69
CA SER A 77 -3.01 -11.85 2.51
C SER A 77 -3.66 -10.50 2.81
N VAL A 78 -4.72 -10.47 3.63
CA VAL A 78 -5.39 -9.22 4.05
C VAL A 78 -4.43 -8.34 4.85
N SER A 79 -3.64 -8.95 5.74
CA SER A 79 -2.59 -8.24 6.49
C SER A 79 -1.51 -7.68 5.56
N HIS A 80 -1.09 -8.46 4.56
CA HIS A 80 -0.11 -8.06 3.56
C HIS A 80 -0.61 -6.89 2.68
N ASP A 81 -1.83 -6.99 2.16
CA ASP A 81 -2.47 -5.95 1.34
C ASP A 81 -2.61 -4.64 2.11
N ARG A 82 -3.06 -4.70 3.38
CA ARG A 82 -3.12 -3.53 4.26
C ARG A 82 -1.76 -2.85 4.37
N GLN A 83 -0.69 -3.62 4.55
CA GLN A 83 0.66 -3.08 4.64
C GLN A 83 1.13 -2.43 3.33
N ILE A 84 0.81 -3.01 2.17
CA ILE A 84 1.13 -2.40 0.86
C ILE A 84 0.42 -1.06 0.70
N VAL A 85 -0.88 -1.00 0.99
CA VAL A 85 -1.67 0.25 0.89
C VAL A 85 -1.11 1.32 1.81
N ILE A 86 -0.75 0.97 3.05
CA ILE A 86 -0.12 1.87 4.02
C ILE A 86 1.23 2.38 3.51
N ASN A 87 2.10 1.48 3.07
CA ASN A 87 3.43 1.83 2.57
C ASN A 87 3.33 2.75 1.35
N GLN A 88 2.36 2.50 0.46
CA GLN A 88 2.13 3.35 -0.69
C GLN A 88 1.74 4.76 -0.29
N ALA A 89 0.81 4.91 0.66
CA ALA A 89 0.40 6.21 1.18
C ALA A 89 1.53 6.95 1.90
N LEU A 90 2.32 6.25 2.73
CA LEU A 90 3.52 6.80 3.37
C LEU A 90 4.54 7.29 2.33
N SER A 91 4.68 6.58 1.21
CA SER A 91 5.58 6.99 0.14
C SER A 91 5.19 8.34 -0.50
N PHE A 92 3.93 8.77 -0.41
CA PHE A 92 3.48 10.08 -0.87
C PHE A 92 3.87 11.18 0.12
N VAL A 93 3.85 10.88 1.42
CA VAL A 93 4.37 11.75 2.48
C VAL A 93 5.87 11.97 2.27
N ASP A 94 6.64 10.90 2.08
CA ASP A 94 8.10 10.97 1.90
C ASP A 94 8.49 11.80 0.67
N LYS A 95 7.69 11.71 -0.40
CA LYS A 95 7.87 12.48 -1.64
C LYS A 95 7.36 13.91 -1.53
N GLN A 96 6.74 14.29 -0.41
CA GLN A 96 6.16 15.61 -0.20
C GLN A 96 5.17 15.98 -1.32
N VAL A 97 4.33 15.03 -1.75
CA VAL A 97 3.39 15.27 -2.86
C VAL A 97 2.44 16.42 -2.47
N PRO A 98 2.32 17.47 -3.30
CA PRO A 98 1.47 18.60 -2.97
C PRO A 98 -0.02 18.26 -3.08
N TYR A 99 -0.84 18.96 -2.30
CA TYR A 99 -2.28 18.94 -2.52
C TYR A 99 -2.62 19.62 -3.83
N VAL A 100 -3.40 18.94 -4.68
CA VAL A 100 -4.01 19.53 -5.88
C VAL A 100 -5.44 19.03 -5.98
N TRP A 101 -6.41 19.95 -6.05
CA TRP A 101 -7.82 19.62 -6.22
C TRP A 101 -8.05 18.82 -7.51
N GLY A 102 -8.72 17.66 -7.42
CA GLY A 102 -8.90 16.77 -8.56
C GLY A 102 -7.63 16.03 -8.98
N GLY A 103 -6.55 16.14 -8.21
CA GLY A 103 -5.28 15.49 -8.50
C GLY A 103 -5.28 14.02 -8.10
N ALA A 104 -4.65 13.18 -8.92
CA ALA A 104 -4.36 11.78 -8.63
C ALA A 104 -3.03 11.36 -9.25
N SER A 105 -1.95 12.06 -8.86
CA SER A 105 -0.60 11.81 -9.38
C SER A 105 0.48 12.22 -8.37
N LEU A 106 1.74 11.89 -8.64
CA LEU A 106 2.86 12.36 -7.82
C LEU A 106 3.15 13.87 -7.99
N SER A 107 2.64 14.51 -9.06
CA SER A 107 2.68 15.97 -9.20
C SER A 107 1.60 16.69 -8.39
N GLY A 108 0.64 15.95 -7.83
CA GLY A 108 -0.40 16.50 -6.99
C GLY A 108 -1.58 15.55 -6.80
N MET A 109 -2.12 15.51 -5.59
CA MET A 109 -3.29 14.71 -5.26
C MET A 109 -4.25 15.40 -4.29
N ASP A 110 -5.55 15.10 -4.41
CA ASP A 110 -6.54 15.40 -3.37
C ASP A 110 -6.76 14.19 -2.45
N CYS A 111 -7.68 14.34 -1.49
CA CYS A 111 -7.97 13.32 -0.50
C CYS A 111 -8.40 11.98 -1.11
N SER A 112 -9.30 12.00 -2.09
CA SER A 112 -9.76 10.81 -2.79
C SER A 112 -8.75 10.27 -3.81
N GLY A 113 -7.94 11.13 -4.44
CA GLY A 113 -6.84 10.73 -5.32
C GLY A 113 -5.74 9.99 -4.57
N LEU A 114 -5.43 10.41 -3.33
CA LEU A 114 -4.49 9.73 -2.46
C LEU A 114 -4.91 8.29 -2.17
N THR A 115 -6.14 8.09 -1.71
CA THR A 115 -6.65 6.76 -1.34
C THR A 115 -6.82 5.88 -2.57
N MET A 116 -7.22 6.45 -3.71
CA MET A 116 -7.28 5.76 -5.00
C MET A 116 -5.92 5.19 -5.38
N LEU A 117 -4.86 6.00 -5.36
CA LEU A 117 -3.53 5.55 -5.72
C LEU A 117 -2.93 4.59 -4.68
N ALA A 118 -3.27 4.74 -3.40
CA ALA A 118 -2.84 3.82 -2.35
C ALA A 118 -3.43 2.41 -2.57
N TYR A 119 -4.73 2.31 -2.84
CA TYR A 119 -5.40 1.04 -3.10
C TYR A 119 -5.07 0.43 -4.47
N ALA A 120 -4.70 1.25 -5.45
CA ALA A 120 -4.22 0.78 -6.75
C ALA A 120 -2.95 -0.08 -6.63
N ALA A 121 -2.14 0.09 -5.57
CA ALA A 121 -0.93 -0.71 -5.34
C ALA A 121 -1.22 -2.21 -5.11
N ILE A 122 -2.43 -2.56 -4.69
CA ILE A 122 -2.92 -3.94 -4.55
C ILE A 122 -3.92 -4.31 -5.65
N GLY A 123 -4.00 -3.52 -6.73
CA GLY A 123 -4.92 -3.75 -7.84
C GLY A 123 -6.39 -3.44 -7.55
N LYS A 124 -6.73 -2.80 -6.42
CA LYS A 124 -8.10 -2.35 -6.13
C LYS A 124 -8.33 -0.97 -6.70
N THR A 125 -9.29 -0.86 -7.62
CA THR A 125 -9.73 0.43 -8.17
C THR A 125 -10.73 1.08 -7.24
N LEU A 126 -10.42 2.29 -6.77
CA LEU A 126 -11.38 3.17 -6.12
C LEU A 126 -11.76 4.32 -7.06
N PRO A 127 -13.00 4.83 -6.98
CA PRO A 127 -13.40 6.02 -7.70
C PRO A 127 -12.67 7.26 -7.18
N HIS A 128 -12.40 8.22 -8.05
CA HIS A 128 -11.86 9.54 -7.68
C HIS A 128 -12.97 10.48 -7.20
N TYR A 129 -13.71 10.05 -6.17
CA TYR A 129 -14.73 10.86 -5.50
C TYR A 129 -15.05 10.28 -4.12
N THR A 130 -14.91 11.09 -3.09
CA THR A 130 -15.06 10.68 -1.68
C THR A 130 -16.34 9.92 -1.38
N VAL A 131 -17.49 10.40 -1.88
CA VAL A 131 -18.79 9.75 -1.62
C VAL A 131 -18.87 8.39 -2.30
N TRP A 132 -18.28 8.20 -3.48
CA TRP A 132 -18.27 6.88 -4.10
C TRP A 132 -17.28 5.92 -3.42
N GLN A 133 -16.21 6.44 -2.83
CA GLN A 133 -15.30 5.60 -2.04
C GLN A 133 -15.95 5.06 -0.77
N GLU A 134 -16.77 5.84 -0.06
CA GLU A 134 -17.50 5.29 1.10
C GLU A 134 -18.44 4.15 0.68
N GLN A 135 -19.03 4.23 -0.52
CA GLN A 135 -19.90 3.19 -1.08
C GLN A 135 -19.16 1.92 -1.48
N CYS A 136 -17.84 2.01 -1.73
CA CYS A 136 -16.98 0.85 -1.95
C CYS A 136 -16.57 0.13 -0.65
N SER A 137 -16.99 0.63 0.51
CA SER A 137 -16.53 0.17 1.82
C SER A 137 -17.68 -0.28 2.73
N GLN A 138 -17.38 -1.19 3.66
CA GLN A 138 -18.28 -1.47 4.78
C GLN A 138 -18.11 -0.37 5.83
N ARG A 139 -19.17 0.40 6.08
CA ARG A 139 -19.16 1.41 7.15
C ARG A 139 -19.01 0.76 8.53
N ILE A 140 -18.07 1.25 9.32
CA ILE A 140 -17.78 0.81 10.68
C ILE A 140 -17.56 2.02 11.61
N PRO A 141 -17.76 1.85 12.93
CA PRO A 141 -17.36 2.85 13.91
C PRO A 141 -15.85 3.15 13.86
N VAL A 142 -15.46 4.41 14.07
CA VAL A 142 -14.05 4.84 14.03
C VAL A 142 -13.19 4.08 15.04
N ASN A 143 -13.73 3.76 16.22
CA ASN A 143 -13.01 2.99 17.24
C ASN A 143 -12.78 1.51 16.88
N GLN A 144 -13.38 1.03 15.79
CA GLN A 144 -13.15 -0.30 15.22
C GLN A 144 -12.23 -0.25 13.98
N ALA A 145 -11.79 0.93 13.57
CA ALA A 145 -10.90 1.10 12.43
C ALA A 145 -9.58 0.36 12.66
N GLN A 146 -9.10 -0.29 11.62
CA GLN A 146 -7.82 -0.99 11.56
C GLN A 146 -6.91 -0.33 10.54
N PRO A 147 -5.57 -0.47 10.67
CA PRO A 147 -4.63 0.04 9.66
C PRO A 147 -5.04 -0.39 8.24
N GLY A 148 -5.10 0.57 7.33
CA GLY A 148 -5.58 0.39 5.95
C GLY A 148 -7.06 0.73 5.74
N ASP A 149 -7.88 0.83 6.78
CA ASP A 149 -9.27 1.30 6.64
C ASP A 149 -9.29 2.80 6.27
N LEU A 150 -10.35 3.25 5.60
CA LEU A 150 -10.56 4.65 5.26
C LEU A 150 -11.29 5.38 6.40
N LEU A 151 -10.95 6.65 6.63
CA LEU A 151 -11.65 7.54 7.55
C LEU A 151 -12.40 8.59 6.74
N PHE A 152 -13.65 8.86 7.10
CA PHE A 152 -14.49 9.81 6.38
C PHE A 152 -15.00 10.93 7.29
N TRP A 153 -15.00 12.16 6.79
CA TRP A 153 -15.64 13.31 7.45
C TRP A 153 -16.86 13.77 6.66
N GLY A 154 -17.92 14.08 7.40
CA GLY A 154 -19.22 14.47 6.86
C GLY A 154 -20.28 13.40 7.09
N ALA A 155 -21.53 13.77 6.82
CA ALA A 155 -22.63 12.82 6.94
C ALA A 155 -22.49 11.68 5.92
N PRO A 156 -23.01 10.48 6.21
CA PRO A 156 -23.23 9.44 5.21
C PRO A 156 -23.77 9.98 3.88
N LEU A 157 -23.19 9.56 2.76
CA LEU A 157 -23.53 10.01 1.40
C LEU A 157 -23.29 11.50 1.12
N ALA A 158 -22.65 12.21 2.05
CA ALA A 158 -22.27 13.62 1.95
C ALA A 158 -20.88 13.86 2.57
N SER A 159 -20.00 12.87 2.52
CA SER A 159 -18.64 12.99 3.01
C SER A 159 -17.81 13.91 2.12
N TYR A 160 -17.15 14.88 2.75
CA TYR A 160 -16.34 15.90 2.06
C TYR A 160 -14.84 15.62 2.13
N HIS A 161 -14.41 14.73 3.03
CA HIS A 161 -13.00 14.36 3.18
C HIS A 161 -12.83 12.87 3.44
N VAL A 162 -11.71 12.32 2.96
CA VAL A 162 -11.29 10.94 3.19
C VAL A 162 -9.81 10.87 3.51
N ALA A 163 -9.42 9.94 4.37
CA ALA A 163 -8.03 9.67 4.72
C ALA A 163 -7.78 8.18 4.89
N LEU A 164 -6.50 7.76 4.88
CA LEU A 164 -6.11 6.37 5.14
C LEU A 164 -5.66 6.21 6.60
N TYR A 165 -6.29 5.31 7.35
CA TYR A 165 -5.93 5.06 8.75
C TYR A 165 -4.65 4.22 8.86
N LEU A 166 -3.75 4.63 9.75
CA LEU A 166 -2.47 3.96 10.03
C LEU A 166 -2.50 3.11 11.31
N GLY A 167 -3.59 3.17 12.08
CA GLY A 167 -3.58 2.70 13.46
C GLY A 167 -2.99 3.74 14.42
N ASN A 168 -3.01 3.42 15.72
CA ASN A 168 -2.44 4.27 16.77
C ASN A 168 -2.92 5.73 16.71
N GLN A 169 -4.20 5.93 16.36
CA GLN A 169 -4.81 7.25 16.20
C GLN A 169 -4.15 8.13 15.11
N LYS A 170 -3.42 7.55 14.16
CA LYS A 170 -2.77 8.27 13.06
C LYS A 170 -3.41 7.95 11.71
N TYR A 171 -3.33 8.88 10.79
CA TYR A 171 -3.82 8.73 9.42
C TYR A 171 -2.98 9.54 8.44
N VAL A 172 -3.00 9.14 7.17
CA VAL A 172 -2.42 9.90 6.05
C VAL A 172 -3.53 10.63 5.31
N GLN A 173 -3.32 11.91 5.02
CA GLN A 173 -4.27 12.72 4.25
C GLN A 173 -3.57 13.66 3.26
N ALA A 174 -4.31 14.05 2.23
CA ALA A 174 -4.03 15.25 1.45
C ALA A 174 -5.04 16.33 1.92
N PRO A 175 -4.63 17.31 2.76
CA PRO A 175 -5.59 18.09 3.56
C PRO A 175 -6.27 19.20 2.75
N GLN A 176 -5.51 20.11 2.14
CA GLN A 176 -6.02 21.30 1.46
C GLN A 176 -4.92 21.99 0.62
N PRO A 177 -5.26 22.93 -0.29
CA PRO A 177 -4.27 23.68 -1.05
C PRO A 177 -3.22 24.38 -0.19
N GLY A 178 -1.96 24.39 -0.65
CA GLY A 178 -0.83 24.96 0.08
C GLY A 178 -0.16 24.01 1.07
N HIS A 179 -0.69 22.79 1.21
CA HIS A 179 -0.10 21.73 2.02
C HIS A 179 0.31 20.54 1.15
N ASN A 180 1.11 19.65 1.71
CA ASN A 180 1.46 18.37 1.10
C ASN A 180 0.68 17.24 1.76
N VAL A 181 0.79 16.05 1.19
CA VAL A 181 0.38 14.81 1.86
C VAL A 181 1.14 14.66 3.16
N GLU A 182 0.42 14.44 4.25
CA GLU A 182 0.99 14.42 5.60
C GLU A 182 0.37 13.35 6.49
N ILE A 183 1.09 13.01 7.56
CA ILE A 183 0.59 12.17 8.65
C ILE A 183 0.02 13.09 9.73
N THR A 184 -1.22 12.84 10.13
CA THR A 184 -1.89 13.58 11.19
C THR A 184 -2.39 12.63 12.28
N THR A 185 -2.56 13.15 13.48
CA THR A 185 -3.13 12.42 14.62
C THR A 185 -4.59 12.82 14.79
N LEU A 186 -5.46 11.85 15.08
CA LEU A 186 -6.86 12.08 15.45
C LEU A 186 -6.90 13.06 16.62
N ASN A 187 -7.71 14.10 16.46
CA ASN A 187 -7.93 15.09 17.49
C ASN A 187 -9.43 15.39 17.58
N HIS A 188 -9.87 15.92 18.71
CA HIS A 188 -11.29 16.19 18.95
C HIS A 188 -11.87 17.29 18.05
N GLY A 189 -11.04 18.23 17.57
CA GLY A 189 -11.48 19.34 16.71
C GLY A 189 -11.75 18.94 15.25
N PHE A 190 -11.15 17.83 14.81
CA PHE A 190 -11.28 17.30 13.45
C PHE A 190 -11.35 15.76 13.49
N TYR A 191 -12.36 15.24 14.19
CA TYR A 191 -12.57 13.80 14.32
C TYR A 191 -13.44 13.26 13.16
N PRO A 192 -13.09 12.12 12.54
CA PRO A 192 -13.87 11.54 11.45
C PRO A 192 -15.25 11.09 11.93
N SER A 193 -16.24 11.17 11.05
CA SER A 193 -17.63 10.81 11.33
C SER A 193 -17.83 9.29 11.38
N PHE A 194 -17.11 8.55 10.52
CA PHE A 194 -17.11 7.08 10.50
C PHE A 194 -15.85 6.58 9.77
N ALA A 195 -15.64 5.26 9.81
CA ALA A 195 -14.60 4.59 9.02
C ALA A 195 -15.23 3.63 8.00
N GLY A 196 -14.49 3.30 6.95
CA GLY A 196 -14.88 2.37 5.90
C GLY A 196 -13.83 1.27 5.71
N ARG A 197 -14.26 0.01 5.80
CA ARG A 197 -13.41 -1.17 5.60
C ARG A 197 -13.56 -1.74 4.20
N ILE A 198 -12.45 -1.94 3.49
CA ILE A 198 -12.41 -2.50 2.13
C ILE A 198 -11.75 -3.89 2.10
N LEU A 199 -10.86 -4.18 3.06
CA LEU A 199 -10.10 -5.42 3.20
C LEU A 199 -10.56 -6.25 4.40
#